data_AF-A0A3P6R4Y5-F1
#
_entry.id   AF-A0A3P6R4Y5-F1
#
_cell.length_a   1.000
_cell.length_b   1.000
_cell.length_c   1.000
_cell.angle_alpha   90.00
_cell.angle_beta   90.00
_cell.angle_gamma   90.00
#
_symmetry.space_group_name_H-M   'P 1'
#
loop_
_entity.id
_entity.type
_entity.pdbx_description
1 polymer ?
#
loop_
_entity_poly.entity_id
_entity_poly.type
_entity_poly.pdbx_seq_one_letter_code
_entity_poly.pdbx_strand_id
1 'polypeptide(L)'
;MPVVLTMINKRLRTPIPAVIFTCLVSIGYLFISSNLYVLINASQVTAWLAITVVVIALLRLRYMYPDAERTVKVPLWLAIIFVIGSSVIVVLPVFGSPVDTAIGLAILFSAVPIYFVFISTHVVPDFIKGVTEGFTIFVQKLFMVFDDNEYDKD
;
A
#
# COMPACT_ATOMS: atom_id res chain seq x y z
N MET A 1 7.58 -5.85 4.51
CA MET A 1 6.48 -6.72 4.01
C MET A 1 6.90 -8.17 4.21
N PRO A 2 5.97 -9.11 4.50
CA PRO A 2 6.30 -10.53 4.67
C PRO A 2 6.78 -11.16 3.36
N VAL A 3 7.84 -11.97 3.42
CA VAL A 3 8.48 -12.61 2.25
C VAL A 3 7.52 -13.55 1.51
N VAL A 4 6.58 -14.20 2.21
CA VAL A 4 5.60 -15.11 1.59
C VAL A 4 4.77 -14.46 0.47
N LEU A 5 4.55 -13.14 0.54
CA LEU A 5 3.79 -12.40 -0.47
C LEU A 5 4.63 -12.01 -1.70
N THR A 6 5.96 -12.13 -1.62
CA THR A 6 6.85 -11.84 -2.76
C THR A 6 7.27 -13.11 -3.51
N MET A 7 6.86 -14.29 -3.04
CA MET A 7 7.25 -15.57 -3.64
C MET A 7 6.54 -15.84 -4.98
N ILE A 8 7.28 -16.47 -5.89
CA ILE A 8 6.85 -16.74 -7.27
C ILE A 8 6.72 -18.25 -7.48
N ASN A 9 5.70 -18.67 -8.23
CA ASN A 9 5.49 -20.08 -8.57
C ASN A 9 6.48 -20.54 -9.66
N LYS A 10 7.09 -21.73 -9.47
CA LYS A 10 8.11 -22.28 -10.38
C LYS A 10 7.61 -22.55 -11.81
N ARG A 11 6.37 -23.01 -11.97
CA ARG A 11 5.82 -23.42 -13.27
C ARG A 11 5.17 -22.26 -14.01
N LEU A 12 4.41 -21.43 -13.29
CA LEU A 12 3.59 -20.37 -13.87
C LEU A 12 4.30 -19.00 -13.87
N ARG A 13 5.39 -18.85 -13.10
CA ARG A 13 6.08 -17.57 -12.86
C ARG A 13 5.14 -16.45 -12.41
N THR A 14 4.13 -16.81 -11.63
CA THR A 14 3.16 -15.86 -11.07
C THR A 14 3.24 -15.81 -9.54
N PRO A 15 3.00 -14.64 -8.92
CA PRO A 15 2.97 -14.50 -7.46
C PRO A 15 1.63 -14.97 -6.89
N ILE A 16 1.39 -16.30 -6.91
CA ILE A 16 0.13 -16.91 -6.48
C ILE A 16 -0.30 -16.47 -5.05
N PRO A 17 0.58 -16.47 -4.03
CA PRO A 17 0.19 -16.10 -2.67
C PRO A 17 -0.28 -14.64 -2.57
N ALA A 18 0.37 -13.73 -3.31
CA ALA A 18 -0.02 -12.32 -3.36
C ALA A 18 -1.41 -12.11 -3.96
N VAL A 19 -1.71 -12.84 -5.04
CA VAL A 19 -3.01 -12.77 -5.72
C VAL A 19 -4.11 -13.33 -4.84
N ILE A 20 -3.88 -14.48 -4.17
CA ILE A 20 -4.85 -15.06 -3.24
C ILE A 20 -5.10 -14.11 -2.07
N PHE A 21 -4.05 -13.53 -1.49
CA PHE A 21 -4.18 -12.55 -0.40
C PHE A 21 -5.01 -11.33 -0.83
N THR A 22 -4.72 -10.76 -2.00
CA THR A 22 -5.46 -9.62 -2.54
C THR A 22 -6.94 -9.98 -2.81
N CYS A 23 -7.21 -11.20 -3.27
CA CYS A 23 -8.57 -11.72 -3.47
C CYS A 23 -9.32 -11.83 -2.15
N LEU A 24 -8.69 -12.40 -1.11
CA LEU A 24 -9.29 -12.51 0.22
C LEU A 24 -9.60 -11.15 0.84
N VAL A 25 -8.69 -10.17 0.71
CA VAL A 25 -8.94 -8.79 1.17
C VAL A 25 -10.11 -8.18 0.42
N SER A 26 -10.16 -8.35 -0.91
CA SER A 26 -11.27 -7.85 -1.74
C SER A 26 -12.61 -8.45 -1.32
N ILE A 27 -12.66 -9.76 -1.08
CA ILE A 27 -13.86 -10.45 -0.60
C ILE A 27 -14.25 -9.92 0.79
N GLY A 28 -13.29 -9.76 1.71
CA GLY A 28 -13.55 -9.19 3.03
C GLY A 28 -14.13 -7.78 2.95
N TYR A 29 -13.63 -6.95 2.04
CA TYR A 29 -14.11 -5.59 1.83
C TYR A 29 -15.57 -5.57 1.34
N LEU A 30 -15.96 -6.53 0.49
CA LEU A 30 -17.34 -6.72 0.05
C LEU A 30 -18.27 -7.22 1.17
N PHE A 31 -17.79 -8.10 2.05
CA PHE A 31 -18.60 -8.59 3.18
C PHE A 31 -18.81 -7.56 4.29
N ILE A 32 -17.81 -6.72 4.54
CA ILE A 32 -17.86 -5.72 5.62
C ILE A 32 -18.74 -4.53 5.23
N SER A 33 -18.73 -4.12 3.96
CA SER A 33 -19.52 -2.96 3.53
C SER A 33 -20.91 -3.36 3.05
N SER A 34 -21.94 -2.88 3.73
CA SER A 34 -23.34 -3.05 3.30
C SER A 34 -23.69 -2.18 2.09
N ASN A 35 -22.86 -1.17 1.76
CA ASN A 35 -23.13 -0.21 0.69
C ASN A 35 -21.89 0.01 -0.19
N LEU A 36 -22.06 -0.19 -1.50
CA LEU A 36 -21.00 0.00 -2.49
C LEU A 36 -20.53 1.46 -2.59
N TYR A 37 -21.39 2.44 -2.32
CA TYR A 37 -21.01 3.86 -2.36
C TYR A 37 -20.04 4.24 -1.23
N VAL A 38 -20.23 3.69 -0.03
CA VAL A 38 -19.31 3.88 1.11
C VAL A 38 -17.92 3.35 0.76
N LEU A 39 -17.89 2.19 0.10
CA LEU A 39 -16.69 1.52 -0.39
C LEU A 39 -15.90 2.41 -1.35
N ILE A 40 -16.62 2.95 -2.34
CA ILE A 40 -16.06 3.83 -3.35
C ILE A 40 -15.52 5.11 -2.72
N ASN A 41 -16.30 5.75 -1.85
CA ASN A 41 -15.89 7.01 -1.22
C ASN A 41 -14.68 6.83 -0.31
N ALA A 42 -14.68 5.82 0.57
CA ALA A 42 -13.58 5.57 1.49
C ALA A 42 -12.26 5.22 0.75
N SER A 43 -12.34 4.38 -0.29
CA SER A 43 -11.18 4.00 -1.10
C SER A 43 -10.64 5.17 -1.93
N GLN A 44 -11.52 5.97 -2.55
CA GLN A 44 -11.10 7.14 -3.34
C GLN A 44 -10.47 8.23 -2.49
N VAL A 45 -11.06 8.56 -1.33
CA VAL A 45 -10.48 9.54 -0.39
C VAL A 45 -9.06 9.12 -0.01
N THR A 46 -8.88 7.83 0.34
CA THR A 46 -7.57 7.29 0.72
C THR A 46 -6.57 7.38 -0.44
N ALA A 47 -6.97 6.97 -1.65
CA ALA A 47 -6.10 6.97 -2.83
C ALA A 47 -5.69 8.39 -3.24
N TRP A 48 -6.65 9.32 -3.32
CA TRP A 48 -6.37 10.71 -3.70
C TRP A 48 -5.54 11.45 -2.65
N LEU A 49 -5.73 11.15 -1.38
CA LEU A 49 -4.87 11.68 -0.31
C LEU A 49 -3.44 11.17 -0.48
N ALA A 50 -3.23 9.86 -0.68
CA ALA A 50 -1.90 9.29 -0.90
C ALA A 50 -1.21 9.91 -2.13
N ILE A 51 -1.94 10.03 -3.25
CA ILE A 51 -1.43 10.68 -4.47
C ILE A 51 -1.04 12.14 -4.19
N THR A 52 -1.89 12.90 -3.48
CA THR A 52 -1.61 14.30 -3.15
C THR A 52 -0.34 14.44 -2.31
N VAL A 53 -0.18 13.59 -1.29
CA VAL A 53 1.03 13.57 -0.44
C VAL A 53 2.27 13.21 -1.27
N VAL A 54 2.18 12.22 -2.16
CA VAL A 54 3.30 11.82 -3.04
C VAL A 54 3.70 12.97 -3.96
N VAL A 55 2.75 13.68 -4.57
CA VAL A 55 3.09 14.81 -5.45
C VAL A 55 3.69 15.98 -4.66
N ILE A 56 3.19 16.26 -3.45
CA ILE A 56 3.82 17.25 -2.56
C ILE A 56 5.25 16.82 -2.19
N ALA A 57 5.46 15.53 -1.91
CA ALA A 57 6.78 14.99 -1.61
C ALA A 57 7.74 15.11 -2.82
N LEU A 58 7.25 14.85 -4.05
CA LEU A 58 8.01 15.04 -5.28
C LEU A 58 8.36 16.51 -5.52
N LEU A 59 7.42 17.43 -5.26
CA LEU A 59 7.69 18.87 -5.31
C LEU A 59 8.78 19.25 -4.30
N ARG A 60 8.67 18.78 -3.05
CA ARG A 60 9.68 19.00 -2.02
C ARG A 60 11.05 18.43 -2.41
N LEU A 61 11.07 17.22 -2.96
CA LEU A 61 12.29 16.58 -3.45
C LEU A 61 12.93 17.40 -4.57
N ARG A 62 12.11 18.03 -5.42
CA ARG A 62 12.59 18.89 -6.48
C ARG A 62 13.34 20.12 -5.96
N TYR A 63 12.88 20.67 -4.84
CA TYR A 63 13.52 21.79 -4.15
C TYR A 63 14.77 21.38 -3.37
N MET A 64 14.77 20.22 -2.69
CA MET A 64 15.93 19.75 -1.94
C MET A 64 17.09 19.27 -2.81
N TYR A 65 16.79 18.63 -3.94
CA TYR A 65 17.81 18.05 -4.84
C TYR A 65 17.64 18.61 -6.26
N PRO A 66 18.04 19.88 -6.49
CA PRO A 66 17.91 20.51 -7.80
C PRO A 66 18.83 19.87 -8.85
N ASP A 67 20.01 19.40 -8.46
CA ASP A 67 21.07 18.88 -9.34
C ASP A 67 20.95 17.40 -9.69
N ALA A 68 19.91 16.71 -9.21
CA ALA A 68 19.67 15.31 -9.54
C ALA A 68 19.37 15.15 -11.04
N GLU A 69 19.94 14.14 -11.69
CA GLU A 69 19.68 13.82 -13.09
C GLU A 69 18.21 13.45 -13.29
N ARG A 70 17.54 14.07 -14.28
CA ARG A 70 16.11 13.86 -14.57
C ARG A 70 15.90 13.62 -16.05
N THR A 71 15.53 12.39 -16.40
CA THR A 71 15.20 11.97 -17.78
C THR A 71 13.90 12.62 -18.27
N VAL A 72 12.92 12.87 -17.38
CA VAL A 72 11.63 13.50 -17.70
C VAL A 72 11.43 14.77 -16.88
N LYS A 73 11.27 15.90 -17.55
CA LYS A 73 11.09 17.22 -16.91
C LYS A 73 9.66 17.74 -17.13
N VAL A 74 8.82 17.57 -16.11
CA VAL A 74 7.48 18.19 -16.08
C VAL A 74 7.61 19.63 -15.56
N PRO A 75 6.91 20.63 -16.14
CA PRO A 75 6.96 21.99 -15.62
C PRO A 75 6.27 22.08 -14.24
N LEU A 76 6.86 22.90 -13.35
CA LEU A 76 6.43 23.00 -11.94
C LEU A 76 5.00 23.48 -11.76
N TRP A 77 4.53 24.39 -12.64
CA TRP A 77 3.18 24.93 -12.55
C TRP A 77 2.10 23.87 -12.75
N LEU A 78 2.33 22.85 -13.61
CA LEU A 78 1.39 21.74 -13.79
C LEU A 78 1.25 20.91 -12.50
N ALA A 79 2.35 20.63 -11.83
CA ALA A 79 2.33 19.91 -10.56
C ALA A 79 1.61 20.69 -9.46
N ILE A 80 1.75 22.03 -9.43
CA ILE A 80 1.02 22.89 -8.49
C ILE A 80 -0.49 22.86 -8.76
N ILE A 81 -0.91 23.01 -10.02
CA ILE A 81 -2.34 22.91 -10.40
C ILE A 81 -2.90 21.54 -10.02
N PHE A 82 -2.14 20.48 -10.26
CA PHE A 82 -2.54 19.11 -9.90
C PHE A 82 -2.76 18.96 -8.39
N VAL A 83 -1.84 19.46 -7.56
CA VAL A 83 -1.99 19.40 -6.09
C VAL A 83 -3.21 20.19 -5.63
N ILE A 84 -3.47 21.37 -6.22
CA ILE A 84 -4.67 22.16 -5.90
C ILE A 84 -5.93 21.36 -6.25
N GLY A 85 -6.01 20.82 -7.47
CA GLY A 85 -7.16 20.03 -7.91
C GLY A 85 -7.37 18.77 -7.08
N SER A 86 -6.30 18.01 -6.81
CA SER A 86 -6.39 16.77 -6.02
C SER A 86 -6.74 17.06 -4.56
N SER A 87 -6.29 18.17 -3.99
CA SER A 87 -6.67 18.60 -2.64
C SER A 87 -8.17 18.91 -2.55
N VAL A 88 -8.73 19.58 -3.57
CA VAL A 88 -10.19 19.82 -3.64
C VAL A 88 -10.95 18.49 -3.69
N ILE A 89 -10.50 17.52 -4.49
CA ILE A 89 -11.12 16.18 -4.57
C ILE A 89 -11.10 15.47 -3.21
N VAL A 90 -10.05 15.64 -2.40
CA VAL A 90 -9.98 15.06 -1.05
C VAL A 90 -10.89 15.80 -0.06
N VAL A 91 -11.05 17.11 -0.20
CA VAL A 91 -11.84 17.95 0.73
C VAL A 91 -13.34 17.83 0.48
N LEU A 92 -13.79 17.67 -0.76
CA LEU A 92 -15.23 17.59 -1.09
C LEU A 92 -15.98 16.47 -0.33
N PRO A 93 -15.46 15.22 -0.25
CA PRO A 93 -16.08 14.14 0.51
C PRO A 93 -16.15 14.40 2.02
N VAL A 94 -15.28 15.24 2.58
CA VAL A 94 -15.30 15.60 4.02
C VAL A 94 -16.61 16.29 4.37
N PHE A 95 -17.15 17.11 3.45
CA PHE A 95 -18.41 17.81 3.65
C PHE A 95 -19.62 16.99 3.17
N GLY A 96 -19.47 16.23 2.07
CA GLY A 96 -20.58 15.45 1.49
C GLY A 96 -20.87 14.14 2.23
N SER A 97 -19.82 13.41 2.61
CA SER A 97 -19.89 12.08 3.23
C SER A 97 -18.81 11.96 4.32
N PRO A 98 -18.98 12.66 5.47
CA PRO A 98 -17.95 12.72 6.51
C PRO A 98 -17.65 11.34 7.13
N VAL A 99 -18.65 10.46 7.22
CA VAL A 99 -18.50 9.11 7.79
C VAL A 99 -17.60 8.24 6.91
N ASP A 100 -17.88 8.19 5.61
CA ASP A 100 -17.10 7.42 4.63
C ASP A 100 -15.65 7.91 4.59
N THR A 101 -15.47 9.23 4.63
CA THR A 101 -14.17 9.89 4.67
C THR A 101 -13.40 9.54 5.94
N ALA A 102 -14.07 9.55 7.10
CA ALA A 102 -13.46 9.18 8.37
C ALA A 102 -13.00 7.72 8.39
N ILE A 103 -13.77 6.80 7.78
CA ILE A 103 -13.39 5.39 7.64
C ILE A 103 -12.13 5.26 6.78
N GLY A 104 -12.09 5.93 5.61
CA GLY A 104 -10.90 5.93 4.74
C GLY A 104 -9.65 6.46 5.45
N LEU A 105 -9.78 7.59 6.15
CA LEU A 105 -8.71 8.16 6.96
C LEU A 105 -8.28 7.22 8.09
N ALA A 106 -9.21 6.59 8.80
CA ALA A 106 -8.90 5.65 9.87
C ALA A 106 -8.10 4.44 9.37
N ILE A 107 -8.48 3.87 8.22
CA ILE A 107 -7.73 2.78 7.57
C ILE A 107 -6.32 3.25 7.22
N LEU A 108 -6.18 4.44 6.63
CA LEU A 108 -4.85 4.98 6.29
C LEU A 108 -3.98 5.20 7.54
N PHE A 109 -4.53 5.84 8.57
CA PHE A 109 -3.80 6.11 9.80
C PHE A 109 -3.50 4.85 10.60
N SER A 110 -4.29 3.77 10.45
CA SER A 110 -3.99 2.47 11.08
C SER A 110 -2.64 1.88 10.65
N ALA A 111 -2.11 2.28 9.49
CA ALA A 111 -0.77 1.89 9.05
C ALA A 111 0.35 2.43 9.96
N VAL A 112 0.14 3.59 10.60
CA VAL A 112 1.14 4.24 11.48
C VAL A 112 1.43 3.43 12.74
N PRO A 113 0.44 3.04 13.59
CA PRO A 113 0.72 2.21 14.75
C PRO A 113 1.26 0.84 14.35
N ILE A 114 0.80 0.24 13.25
CA ILE A 114 1.33 -1.03 12.72
C ILE A 114 2.84 -0.88 12.41
N TYR A 115 3.25 0.22 11.76
CA TYR A 115 4.65 0.50 11.49
C TYR A 115 5.48 0.58 12.78
N PHE A 116 5.01 1.30 13.80
CA PHE A 116 5.74 1.39 15.07
C PHE A 116 5.87 0.04 15.77
N VAL A 117 4.79 -0.74 15.83
CA VAL A 117 4.79 -2.04 16.50
C VAL A 117 5.74 -3.02 15.81
N PHE A 118 5.65 -3.19 14.49
CA PHE A 118 6.37 -4.24 13.77
C PHE A 118 7.76 -3.84 13.28
N ILE A 119 8.00 -2.56 12.97
CA ILE A 119 9.26 -2.11 12.35
C ILE A 119 10.12 -1.35 13.36
N SER A 120 9.57 -0.37 14.06
CA SER A 120 10.36 0.46 14.99
C SER A 120 10.90 -0.34 16.18
N THR A 121 10.20 -1.40 16.58
CA THR A 121 10.60 -2.20 17.75
C THR A 121 11.84 -3.06 17.46
N HIS A 122 12.19 -3.36 16.20
CA HIS A 122 13.27 -4.28 15.76
C HIS A 122 13.28 -5.69 16.40
N VAL A 123 12.49 -5.95 17.44
CA VAL A 123 12.30 -7.24 18.11
C VAL A 123 10.87 -7.72 17.84
N VAL A 124 10.73 -8.53 16.80
CA VAL A 124 9.53 -9.35 16.63
C VAL A 124 9.65 -10.53 17.63
N PRO A 125 8.65 -10.78 18.49
CA PRO A 125 8.68 -11.91 19.42
C PRO A 125 8.93 -13.23 18.71
N ASP A 126 9.70 -14.13 19.31
CA ASP A 126 10.10 -15.39 18.68
C ASP A 126 8.90 -16.30 18.36
N PHE A 127 7.81 -16.18 19.12
CA PHE A 127 6.54 -16.83 18.80
C PHE A 127 5.98 -16.39 17.43
N ILE A 128 5.97 -15.09 17.15
CA ILE A 128 5.45 -14.55 15.88
C ILE A 128 6.34 -14.97 14.72
N LYS A 129 7.67 -15.00 14.92
CA LYS A 129 8.61 -15.51 13.93
C LYS A 129 8.33 -16.98 13.60
N GLY A 130 8.24 -17.85 14.62
CA GLY A 130 7.96 -19.28 14.42
C GLY A 130 6.64 -19.55 13.70
N VAL A 131 5.58 -18.81 14.03
CA VAL A 131 4.29 -18.91 13.32
C VAL A 131 4.41 -18.44 11.87
N THR A 132 5.11 -17.33 11.63
CA THR A 132 5.29 -16.77 10.28
C THR A 132 6.14 -17.70 9.41
N GLU A 133 7.19 -18.30 9.96
CA GLU A 133 8.04 -19.28 9.27
C GLU A 133 7.25 -20.56 8.95
N GLY A 134 6.51 -21.11 9.91
CA GLY A 134 5.66 -22.28 9.69
C GLY A 134 4.60 -22.03 8.61
N PHE A 135 3.95 -20.87 8.64
CA PHE A 135 3.00 -20.45 7.61
C PHE A 135 3.68 -20.29 6.24
N THR A 136 4.87 -19.69 6.21
CA THR A 136 5.64 -19.51 4.97
C THR A 136 5.99 -20.86 4.34
N ILE A 137 6.49 -21.82 5.13
CA ILE A 137 6.80 -23.18 4.64
C ILE A 137 5.54 -23.89 4.15
N PHE A 138 4.41 -23.71 4.85
CA PHE A 138 3.13 -24.29 4.42
C PHE A 138 2.71 -23.75 3.04
N VAL A 139 2.73 -22.43 2.85
CA VAL A 139 2.39 -21.78 1.58
C VAL A 139 3.37 -22.19 0.47
N GLN A 140 4.67 -22.26 0.78
CA GLN A 140 5.70 -22.73 -0.14
C GLN A 140 5.43 -24.14 -0.66
N LYS A 141 5.09 -25.07 0.23
CA LYS A 141 4.77 -26.46 -0.14
C LYS A 141 3.44 -26.57 -0.88
N LEU A 142 2.43 -25.83 -0.45
CA LEU A 142 1.09 -25.87 -1.02
C LEU A 142 1.07 -25.37 -2.47
N PHE A 143 1.76 -24.25 -2.75
CA PHE A 143 1.75 -23.60 -4.07
C PHE A 143 3.02 -23.79 -4.87
N MET A 144 4.01 -24.55 -4.37
CA MET A 144 5.32 -24.73 -5.01
C MET A 144 5.93 -23.37 -5.42
N VAL A 145 6.02 -22.47 -4.44
CA VAL A 145 6.56 -21.11 -4.60
C VAL A 145 7.92 -20.98 -3.91
N PHE A 146 8.78 -20.15 -4.48
CA PHE A 146 10.13 -19.87 -3.99
C PHE A 146 10.39 -18.35 -4.00
N ASP A 147 11.42 -17.91 -3.27
CA ASP A 147 11.82 -16.50 -3.25
C ASP A 147 12.81 -16.22 -4.38
N ASP A 148 12.53 -15.21 -5.21
CA ASP A 148 13.37 -14.82 -6.35
C ASP A 148 14.57 -13.96 -5.89
N ASN A 149 14.48 -13.32 -4.71
CA ASN A 149 15.53 -12.45 -4.17
C ASN A 149 16.80 -13.21 -3.70
N GLU A 150 16.74 -14.53 -3.64
CA GLU A 150 17.89 -15.39 -3.30
C GLU A 150 18.77 -15.72 -4.52
N TYR A 151 18.27 -15.60 -5.76
CA TYR A 151 19.03 -15.91 -6.98
C TYR A 151 19.96 -14.79 -7.44
N ASP A 152 19.75 -13.54 -7.02
CA ASP A 152 20.51 -12.36 -7.47
C ASP A 152 21.73 -12.05 -6.55
N LYS A 153 22.08 -12.98 -5.66
CA LYS A 153 23.22 -12.85 -4.71
C LYS A 153 24.46 -13.66 -5.10
N ASP A 154 24.39 -14.44 -6.18
CA ASP A 154 25.50 -15.20 -6.77
C ASP A 154 25.89 -14.64 -8.14
#